data_AF-A0A4S4CFM9-F1
#
_entry.id   AF-A0A4S4CFM9-F1
#
_cell.length_a   1.000
_cell.length_b   1.000
_cell.length_c   1.000
_cell.angle_alpha   90.00
_cell.angle_beta   90.00
_cell.angle_gamma   90.00
#
_symmetry.space_group_name_H-M   'P 1'
#
loop_
_entity.id
_entity.type
_entity.pdbx_description
1 polymer ?
#
loop_
_entity_poly.entity_id
_entity_poly.type
_entity_poly.pdbx_seq_one_letter_code
_entity_poly.pdbx_strand_id
1 'polypeptide(L)'
;MTLTPHEWLRSKRMGRYLRQSDIEQRTAILNGRIHKAQVSQLENGRLALTDLRPNQIDALCHVLDITPHEWRTHATSSDPAVRPGADL
;
A
#
# COMPACT_ATOMS: atom_id res chain seq x y z
N MET A 1 8.02 -7.92 14.92
CA MET A 1 8.65 -7.25 13.76
C MET A 1 7.60 -6.37 13.12
N THR A 2 7.84 -5.07 13.03
CA THR A 2 6.92 -4.12 12.38
C THR A 2 7.17 -4.18 10.87
N LEU A 3 6.15 -4.48 10.08
CA LEU A 3 6.27 -4.49 8.62
C LEU A 3 6.44 -3.05 8.11
N THR A 4 7.30 -2.88 7.10
CA THR A 4 7.34 -1.60 6.35
C THR A 4 6.02 -1.38 5.61
N PRO A 5 5.69 -0.15 5.17
CA PRO A 5 4.41 0.14 4.52
C PRO A 5 4.14 -0.73 3.28
N HIS A 6 5.16 -1.01 2.47
CA HIS A 6 5.03 -1.82 1.26
C HIS A 6 4.88 -3.32 1.56
N GLU A 7 5.61 -3.84 2.55
CA GLU A 7 5.46 -5.22 3.02
C GLU A 7 4.09 -5.45 3.67
N TRP A 8 3.59 -4.47 4.42
CA TRP A 8 2.25 -4.50 4.99
C TRP A 8 1.18 -4.55 3.90
N LEU A 9 1.26 -3.69 2.88
CA LEU A 9 0.33 -3.71 1.75
C LEU A 9 0.35 -5.08 1.04
N ARG A 10 1.54 -5.61 0.78
CA ARG A 10 1.72 -6.93 0.17
C ARG A 10 1.12 -8.04 1.03
N SER A 11 1.31 -7.97 2.35
CA SER A 11 0.71 -8.90 3.31
C SER A 11 -0.83 -8.84 3.27
N LYS A 12 -1.42 -7.64 3.25
CA LYS A 12 -2.87 -7.44 3.10
C LYS A 12 -3.41 -8.05 1.82
N ARG A 13 -2.72 -7.86 0.68
CA ARG A 13 -3.13 -8.49 -0.59
C ARG A 13 -3.06 -10.02 -0.51
N MET A 14 -1.97 -10.56 0.05
CA MET A 14 -1.74 -12.01 0.09
C MET A 14 -2.66 -12.73 1.07
N GLY A 15 -2.99 -12.11 2.21
CA GLY A 15 -4.00 -12.64 3.14
C GLY A 15 -5.40 -12.75 2.53
N ARG A 16 -5.65 -12.10 1.39
CA ARG A 16 -6.89 -12.16 0.63
C ARG A 16 -6.80 -13.00 -0.64
N TYR A 17 -5.66 -13.65 -0.88
CA TYR A 17 -5.40 -14.44 -2.07
C TYR A 17 -5.61 -13.68 -3.38
N LEU A 18 -5.43 -12.36 -3.37
CA LEU A 18 -5.60 -11.51 -4.54
C LEU A 18 -4.31 -11.41 -5.35
N ARG A 19 -4.41 -11.47 -6.66
CA ARG A 19 -3.35 -11.09 -7.60
C ARG A 19 -3.35 -9.58 -7.77
N GLN A 20 -2.24 -9.02 -8.21
CA GLN A 20 -2.16 -7.57 -8.52
C GLN A 20 -3.14 -7.16 -9.64
N SER A 21 -3.43 -8.07 -10.58
CA SER A 21 -4.47 -7.87 -11.60
C SER A 21 -5.88 -7.74 -11.00
N ASP A 22 -6.15 -8.44 -9.90
CA ASP A 22 -7.46 -8.39 -9.23
C ASP A 22 -7.64 -7.04 -8.53
N ILE A 23 -6.55 -6.49 -7.97
CA ILE A 23 -6.55 -5.12 -7.42
C ILE A 23 -6.88 -4.12 -8.53
N GLU A 24 -6.23 -4.21 -9.69
CA GLU A 24 -6.52 -3.33 -10.82
C GLU A 24 -7.98 -3.41 -11.25
N GLN A 25 -8.51 -4.62 -11.45
CA GLN A 25 -9.89 -4.81 -11.88
C GLN A 25 -10.89 -4.27 -10.85
N ARG A 26 -10.70 -4.59 -9.56
CA ARG A 26 -11.64 -4.20 -8.50
C ARG A 26 -11.58 -2.71 -8.20
N THR A 27 -10.40 -2.12 -8.18
CA THR A 27 -10.27 -0.66 -7.98
C THR A 27 -10.82 0.13 -9.17
N ALA A 28 -10.79 -0.42 -10.39
CA ALA A 28 -11.42 0.19 -11.55
C ALA A 28 -12.95 0.29 -11.41
N ILE A 29 -13.61 -0.73 -10.85
CA ILE A 29 -15.06 -0.74 -10.58
C ILE A 29 -15.45 0.39 -9.59
N LEU A 30 -14.55 0.71 -8.66
CA LEU A 30 -14.76 1.73 -7.62
C LEU A 30 -14.32 3.15 -8.03
N ASN A 31 -14.10 3.41 -9.33
CA ASN A 31 -13.63 4.70 -9.84
C ASN A 31 -12.28 5.17 -9.24
N GLY A 32 -11.45 4.22 -8.81
CA GLY A 32 -10.16 4.46 -8.17
C GLY A 32 -9.07 3.58 -8.74
N ARG A 33 -9.09 3.32 -10.06
CA ARG A 33 -8.21 2.34 -10.72
C ARG A 33 -6.74 2.54 -10.33
N ILE A 34 -6.12 1.45 -9.87
CA ILE A 34 -4.68 1.34 -9.65
C ILE A 34 -4.16 0.27 -10.61
N HIS A 35 -3.35 0.68 -11.58
CA HIS A 35 -2.81 -0.27 -12.57
C HIS A 35 -1.91 -1.31 -11.90
N LYS A 36 -1.88 -2.54 -12.41
CA LYS A 36 -1.03 -3.62 -11.92
C LYS A 36 0.44 -3.19 -11.74
N ALA A 37 0.98 -2.42 -12.68
CA ALA A 37 2.35 -1.91 -12.59
C ALA A 37 2.54 -0.98 -11.38
N GLN A 38 1.56 -0.11 -11.12
CA GLN A 38 1.53 0.77 -9.96
C GLN A 38 1.40 -0.03 -8.65
N VAL A 39 0.54 -1.05 -8.61
CA VAL A 39 0.46 -1.99 -7.46
C VAL A 39 1.82 -2.63 -7.20
N SER A 40 2.49 -3.09 -8.25
CA SER A 40 3.83 -3.66 -8.14
C SER A 40 4.87 -2.66 -7.63
N GLN A 41 4.79 -1.38 -8.01
CA GLN A 41 5.67 -0.34 -7.48
C GLN A 41 5.42 -0.09 -5.99
N LEU A 42 4.15 -0.02 -5.56
CA LEU A 42 3.78 0.14 -4.15
C LEU A 42 4.32 -1.02 -3.31
N GLU A 43 4.13 -2.28 -3.75
CA GLU A 43 4.55 -3.47 -2.99
C GLU A 43 6.07 -3.68 -2.94
N ASN A 44 6.81 -3.04 -3.84
CA ASN A 44 8.28 -3.05 -3.84
C ASN A 44 8.86 -1.76 -3.24
N GLY A 45 8.05 -0.87 -2.67
CA GLY A 45 8.49 0.39 -2.08
C GLY A 45 9.03 1.43 -3.08
N ARG A 46 8.80 1.24 -4.39
CA ARG A 46 9.20 2.18 -5.45
C ARG A 46 8.24 3.37 -5.59
N LEU A 47 7.03 3.24 -5.04
CA LEU A 47 6.02 4.28 -4.96
C LEU A 47 5.50 4.32 -3.52
N ALA A 48 5.38 5.51 -2.93
CA ALA A 48 4.87 5.61 -1.57
C ALA A 48 3.35 5.42 -1.55
N LEU A 49 2.81 4.86 -0.45
CA LEU A 49 1.35 4.75 -0.28
C LEU A 49 0.67 6.11 -0.27
N THR A 50 1.38 7.15 0.18
CA THR A 50 0.93 8.55 0.22
C THR A 50 0.85 9.21 -1.15
N ASP A 51 1.48 8.64 -2.19
CA ASP A 51 1.45 9.17 -3.55
C ASP A 51 0.16 8.80 -4.29
N LEU A 52 -0.69 7.96 -3.70
CA LEU A 52 -1.99 7.61 -4.24
C LEU A 52 -2.97 8.77 -4.11
N ARG A 53 -3.82 8.94 -5.14
CA ARG A 53 -4.92 9.90 -5.10
C ARG A 53 -6.00 9.44 -4.09
N PRO A 54 -6.79 10.36 -3.51
CA PRO A 54 -7.82 10.01 -2.52
C PRO A 54 -8.77 8.90 -3.00
N ASN A 55 -9.28 8.99 -4.23
CA ASN A 55 -10.15 7.95 -4.79
C ASN A 55 -9.46 6.59 -4.97
N GLN A 56 -8.16 6.57 -5.23
CA GLN A 56 -7.36 5.35 -5.30
C GLN A 56 -7.14 4.74 -3.91
N ILE A 57 -6.91 5.60 -2.91
CA ILE A 57 -6.79 5.18 -1.51
C ILE A 57 -8.11 4.55 -1.05
N ASP A 58 -9.24 5.23 -1.26
CA ASP A 58 -10.56 4.73 -0.87
C ASP A 58 -10.87 3.38 -1.54
N ALA A 59 -10.64 3.27 -2.85
CA ALA A 59 -10.85 2.04 -3.58
C ALA A 59 -9.94 0.90 -3.10
N LEU A 60 -8.65 1.18 -2.86
CA LEU A 60 -7.69 0.18 -2.37
C LEU A 60 -8.05 -0.28 -0.96
N CYS A 61 -8.37 0.66 -0.07
CA CYS A 61 -8.82 0.37 1.29
C CYS A 61 -10.08 -0.50 1.27
N HIS A 62 -11.04 -0.23 0.39
CA HIS A 62 -12.23 -1.05 0.27
C HIS A 62 -11.91 -2.47 -0.24
N VAL A 63 -11.07 -2.61 -1.28
CA VAL A 63 -10.70 -3.92 -1.86
C VAL A 63 -9.91 -4.78 -0.87
N LEU A 64 -9.04 -4.15 -0.07
CA LEU A 64 -8.20 -4.82 0.92
C LEU A 64 -8.78 -4.82 2.33
N ASP A 65 -9.95 -4.21 2.55
CA ASP A 65 -10.62 -4.05 3.86
C ASP A 65 -9.63 -3.53 4.90
N ILE A 66 -9.01 -2.44 4.50
CA ILE A 66 -8.12 -1.68 5.35
C ILE A 66 -8.98 -0.59 5.97
N THR A 67 -9.02 -0.57 7.29
CA THR A 67 -9.71 0.48 8.01
C THR A 67 -8.95 1.81 7.90
N PRO A 68 -9.62 2.97 8.05
CA PRO A 68 -8.94 4.27 8.07
C PRO A 68 -7.89 4.41 9.19
N HIS A 69 -8.01 3.64 10.27
CA HIS A 69 -7.01 3.59 11.32
C HIS A 69 -5.75 2.84 10.87
N GLU A 70 -5.90 1.64 10.32
CA GLU A 70 -4.78 0.85 9.81
C GLU A 70 -4.03 1.59 8.70
N TRP A 71 -4.75 2.23 7.78
CA TRP A 71 -4.14 3.05 6.73
C TRP A 71 -3.23 4.13 7.34
N ARG A 72 -3.73 4.91 8.30
CA ARG A 72 -2.92 5.97 8.94
C ARG A 72 -1.70 5.43 9.67
N THR A 73 -1.84 4.31 10.36
CA THR A 73 -0.74 3.67 11.10
C THR A 73 0.38 3.20 10.16
N HIS A 74 0.03 2.59 9.03
CA HIS A 74 1.01 1.96 8.14
C HIS A 74 1.45 2.82 6.97
N ALA A 75 0.58 3.62 6.36
CA ALA A 75 0.92 4.45 5.20
C ALA A 75 1.80 5.65 5.55
N THR A 76 1.66 6.17 6.78
CA THR A 76 2.44 7.33 7.27
C THR A 76 3.73 6.90 7.96
N SER A 77 3.91 5.61 8.26
CA SER A 77 5.15 5.06 8.85
C SER A 77 6.32 4.98 7.85
N SER A 78 6.26 5.69 6.72
CA SER A 78 7.44 6.05 5.94
C SER A 78 8.23 7.12 6.70
N ASP A 79 8.80 6.72 7.82
CA ASP A 79 9.79 7.50 8.54
C ASP A 79 11.15 7.36 7.79
N PRO A 80 11.77 8.45 7.30
CA PRO A 80 13.10 8.41 6.71
C PRO A 80 14.24 8.28 7.74
N ALA A 81 13.98 8.05 9.03
CA ALA A 81 14.98 8.04 10.10
C ALA A 81 15.27 6.64 10.66
N VAL A 82 15.72 5.73 9.79
CA VAL A 82 16.64 4.65 10.23
C VAL A 82 17.82 4.59 9.26
N ARG A 83 18.76 5.53 9.42
CA ARG A 83 20.19 5.25 9.17
C ARG A 83 20.75 4.78 10.53
N PRO A 84 20.96 3.48 10.76
CA PRO A 84 21.73 3.05 11.92
C PRO A 84 23.20 3.36 11.62
N GLY A 85 23.81 4.22 12.43
CA GLY A 85 25.26 4.40 12.46
C GLY A 85 25.79 5.55 11.61
N ALA A 86 25.79 6.75 12.20
CA ALA A 86 26.98 7.59 12.16
C ALA A 86 27.46 7.70 13.61
N ASP A 87 28.07 6.62 14.09
CA ASP A 87 28.95 6.64 15.24
C ASP A 87 30.35 6.91 14.69
N LEU A 88 30.89 8.08 15.02
CA LEU A 88 32.30 8.52 15.10
C LEU A 88 32.41 10.03 14.85
#